data_AF-A0ABC9H4R9-F1
#
_entry.id   AF-A0ABC9H4R9-F1
#
_cell.length_a   1.000
_cell.length_b   1.000
_cell.length_c   1.000
_cell.angle_alpha   90.00
_cell.angle_beta   90.00
_cell.angle_gamma   90.00
#
_symmetry.space_group_name_H-M   'P 1'
#
loop_
_entity.id
_entity.type
_entity.pdbx_description
1 polymer ?
#
loop_
_entity_poly.entity_id
_entity_poly.type
_entity_poly.pdbx_seq_one_letter_code
_entity_poly.pdbx_strand_id
1 'polypeptide(L)'
;MDDEKGVKKPLLLSSLSAMKKKLLPPPFLAEVRLFSLLLALIFACGYGGLAAYNLHRVDHPCPCQMQAQSWFLQCYELEGEEAVAAAVALGRGIVWCSAPQAAAAAPALLLLQLARGGLGIRLRALALVALAAAAANHVMYFKILGILRASNPGELSLAEPVAVLFAAALDMLGFVAFLPGGDDE
;
A
#
# COMPACT_ATOMS: atom_id res chain seq x y z
N MET A 1 21.37 71.38 11.55
CA MET A 1 21.11 70.96 12.94
C MET A 1 19.60 70.98 13.05
N ASP A 2 18.88 69.86 13.02
CA ASP A 2 19.22 68.58 13.61
C ASP A 2 18.74 67.37 12.80
N ASP A 3 19.60 66.36 12.78
CA ASP A 3 19.35 64.96 12.46
C ASP A 3 18.40 64.32 13.49
N GLU A 4 17.39 63.55 13.08
CA GLU A 4 17.17 62.25 13.72
C GLU A 4 16.38 61.24 12.88
N LYS A 5 17.16 60.30 12.33
CA LYS A 5 16.99 58.84 12.36
C LYS A 5 15.66 58.25 11.87
N GLY A 6 15.79 57.67 10.68
CA GLY A 6 14.86 56.70 10.13
C GLY A 6 14.59 55.50 11.05
N VAL A 7 13.30 55.21 11.21
CA VAL A 7 12.84 53.92 11.72
C VAL A 7 12.58 53.01 10.51
N LYS A 8 13.57 52.19 10.21
CA LYS A 8 13.50 51.07 9.26
C LYS A 8 12.43 50.07 9.71
N LYS A 9 11.19 50.21 9.22
CA LYS A 9 10.10 49.26 9.47
C LYS A 9 9.57 48.44 8.27
N PRO A 10 10.35 48.14 7.19
CA PRO A 10 9.92 47.12 6.23
C PRO A 10 10.54 45.72 6.46
N LEU A 11 11.54 45.59 7.34
CA LEU A 11 12.35 44.36 7.47
C LEU A 11 11.67 43.19 8.22
N LEU A 12 10.65 43.46 9.05
CA LEU A 12 9.96 42.42 9.82
C LEU A 12 8.93 41.64 8.97
N LEU A 13 8.28 42.30 8.01
CA LEU A 13 7.33 41.64 7.11
C LEU A 13 8.03 40.76 6.06
N SER A 14 9.20 41.18 5.58
CA SER A 14 10.04 40.36 4.70
C SER A 14 10.64 39.15 5.41
N SER A 15 10.85 39.24 6.72
CA SER A 15 11.34 38.13 7.55
C SER A 15 10.28 37.05 7.78
N LEU A 16 9.01 37.44 7.96
CA LEU A 16 7.89 36.50 8.10
C LEU A 16 7.54 35.83 6.77
N SER A 17 7.61 36.54 5.64
CA SER A 17 7.39 35.92 4.32
C SER A 17 8.54 35.01 3.89
N ALA A 18 9.79 35.31 4.29
CA ALA A 18 10.95 34.43 4.11
C ALA A 18 10.97 33.24 5.09
N MET A 19 10.18 33.27 6.17
CA MET A 19 10.01 32.14 7.10
C MET A 19 8.92 31.16 6.68
N LYS A 20 8.13 31.45 5.64
CA LYS A 20 7.52 30.40 4.79
C LYS A 20 8.60 29.77 3.91
N LYS A 21 9.73 29.36 4.50
CA LYS A 21 10.54 28.32 3.89
C LYS A 21 9.62 27.13 3.84
N LYS A 22 9.18 26.75 2.63
CA LYS A 22 8.55 25.46 2.37
C LYS A 22 9.46 24.43 3.01
N LEU A 23 9.11 23.97 4.20
CA LEU A 23 9.84 22.94 4.90
C LEU A 23 9.70 21.75 3.98
N LEU A 24 10.77 21.41 3.26
CA LEU A 24 10.79 20.13 2.58
C LEU A 24 10.39 19.09 3.63
N PRO A 25 9.46 18.17 3.30
CA PRO A 25 9.09 17.13 4.24
C PRO A 25 10.38 16.45 4.72
N PRO A 26 10.52 16.16 6.01
CA PRO A 26 11.70 15.49 6.53
C PRO A 26 12.03 14.27 5.65
N PRO A 27 13.32 14.01 5.35
CA PRO A 27 13.72 13.01 4.36
C PRO A 27 13.07 11.65 4.61
N PHE A 28 12.90 11.30 5.88
CA PHE A 28 12.14 10.13 6.34
C PHE A 28 10.72 10.01 5.74
N LEU A 29 9.93 11.08 5.68
CA LEU A 29 8.58 11.03 5.10
C LEU A 29 8.59 10.81 3.59
N ALA A 30 9.60 11.33 2.89
CA ALA A 30 9.75 11.08 1.46
C ALA A 30 10.07 9.60 1.19
N GLU A 31 10.96 9.02 1.99
CA GLU A 31 11.32 7.61 1.92
C GLU A 31 10.12 6.71 2.24
N VAL A 32 9.37 6.99 3.33
CA VAL A 32 8.17 6.24 3.69
C VAL A 32 7.13 6.28 2.57
N ARG A 33 6.86 7.46 1.97
CA ARG A 33 5.91 7.58 0.86
C ARG A 33 6.29 6.74 -0.34
N LEU A 34 7.56 6.80 -0.73
CA LEU A 34 8.06 6.02 -1.86
C LEU A 34 7.95 4.53 -1.56
N PHE A 35 8.40 4.12 -0.38
CA PHE A 35 8.42 2.73 0.04
C PHE A 35 7.00 2.14 0.14
N SER A 36 6.06 2.84 0.77
CA SER A 36 4.67 2.38 0.88
C SER A 36 3.99 2.26 -0.48
N LEU A 37 4.22 3.18 -1.42
CA LEU A 37 3.66 3.07 -2.77
C LEU A 37 4.27 1.93 -3.59
N LEU A 38 5.59 1.71 -3.47
CA LEU A 38 6.26 0.57 -4.11
C LEU A 38 5.70 -0.74 -3.55
N LEU A 39 5.55 -0.82 -2.24
CA LEU A 39 5.02 -2.00 -1.56
C LEU A 39 3.56 -2.27 -1.97
N ALA A 40 2.72 -1.23 -2.01
CA ALA A 40 1.36 -1.34 -2.52
C ALA A 40 1.32 -1.85 -3.97
N LEU A 41 2.21 -1.39 -4.85
CA LEU A 41 2.26 -1.90 -6.22
C LEU A 41 2.71 -3.38 -6.27
N ILE A 42 3.73 -3.74 -5.50
CA ILE A 42 4.24 -5.12 -5.41
C ILE A 42 3.15 -6.07 -4.92
N PHE A 43 2.43 -5.71 -3.85
CA PHE A 43 1.34 -6.53 -3.33
C PHE A 43 0.16 -6.62 -4.28
N ALA A 44 -0.18 -5.56 -5.01
CA ALA A 44 -1.22 -5.61 -6.03
C ALA A 44 -0.91 -6.68 -7.09
N CYS A 45 0.31 -6.64 -7.63
CA CYS A 45 0.78 -7.62 -8.62
C CYS A 45 0.86 -9.03 -8.02
N GLY A 46 1.46 -9.17 -6.83
CA GLY A 46 1.67 -10.45 -6.15
C GLY A 46 0.35 -11.12 -5.77
N TYR A 47 -0.50 -10.43 -5.00
CA TYR A 47 -1.81 -10.97 -4.60
C TYR A 47 -2.74 -11.15 -5.78
N GLY A 48 -2.80 -10.18 -6.70
CA GLY A 48 -3.65 -10.29 -7.89
C GLY A 48 -3.26 -11.49 -8.76
N GLY A 49 -1.95 -11.66 -9.02
CA GLY A 49 -1.43 -12.79 -9.80
C GLY A 49 -1.66 -14.13 -9.10
N LEU A 50 -1.39 -14.21 -7.79
CA LEU A 50 -1.61 -15.44 -7.02
C LEU A 50 -3.10 -15.82 -6.95
N ALA A 51 -3.97 -14.85 -6.69
CA ALA A 51 -5.41 -15.08 -6.65
C ALA A 51 -5.95 -15.49 -8.02
N ALA A 52 -5.53 -14.83 -9.11
CA ALA A 52 -5.92 -15.21 -10.46
C ALA A 52 -5.44 -16.63 -10.83
N TYR A 53 -4.20 -16.97 -10.47
CA TYR A 53 -3.66 -18.32 -10.64
C TYR A 53 -4.50 -19.36 -9.91
N ASN A 54 -4.78 -19.14 -8.62
CA ASN A 54 -5.55 -20.07 -7.80
C ASN A 54 -7.01 -20.21 -8.30
N LEU A 55 -7.65 -19.11 -8.71
CA LEU A 55 -8.99 -19.16 -9.29
C LEU A 55 -9.03 -19.97 -10.61
N HIS A 56 -8.03 -19.76 -11.48
CA HIS A 56 -7.93 -20.55 -12.70
C HIS A 56 -7.78 -22.06 -12.41
N ARG A 57 -7.06 -22.41 -11.34
CA ARG A 57 -6.90 -23.80 -10.89
C ARG A 57 -8.15 -24.41 -10.29
N VAL A 58 -9.01 -23.62 -9.65
CA VAL A 58 -10.34 -24.09 -9.21
C VAL A 58 -11.17 -24.52 -10.41
N ASP A 59 -11.12 -23.76 -11.51
CA ASP A 59 -11.83 -24.09 -12.74
C ASP A 59 -11.16 -25.24 -13.52
N HIS A 60 -9.84 -25.44 -13.34
CA HIS A 60 -9.01 -26.43 -14.06
C HIS A 60 -8.17 -27.25 -13.08
N PRO A 61 -8.80 -28.18 -12.34
CA PRO A 61 -8.12 -28.93 -11.30
C PRO A 61 -7.00 -29.80 -11.87
N CYS A 62 -5.85 -29.77 -11.21
CA CYS A 62 -4.69 -30.61 -11.52
C CYS A 62 -4.23 -31.25 -10.20
N PRO A 63 -3.86 -32.54 -10.17
CA PRO A 63 -3.43 -33.19 -8.94
C PRO A 63 -2.25 -32.44 -8.30
N CYS A 64 -2.32 -32.14 -7.00
CA CYS A 64 -1.23 -31.46 -6.27
C CYS A 64 0.13 -32.18 -6.42
N GLN A 65 0.11 -33.49 -6.64
CA GLN A 65 1.29 -34.34 -6.86
C GLN A 65 2.06 -34.02 -8.16
N MET A 66 1.40 -33.41 -9.15
CA MET A 66 2.03 -32.99 -10.41
C MET A 66 2.57 -31.56 -10.35
N GLN A 67 2.48 -30.90 -9.19
CA GLN A 67 2.86 -29.50 -9.05
C GLN A 67 4.29 -29.38 -8.51
N ALA A 68 5.12 -28.62 -9.22
CA ALA A 68 6.40 -28.19 -8.69
C ALA A 68 6.13 -27.32 -7.45
N GLN A 69 6.40 -27.87 -6.27
CA GLN A 69 6.23 -27.14 -5.01
C GLN A 69 7.28 -26.03 -4.95
N SER A 70 6.86 -24.81 -5.27
CA SER A 70 7.62 -23.63 -4.89
C SER A 70 7.11 -23.16 -3.54
N TRP A 71 7.99 -22.52 -2.76
CA TRP A 71 7.61 -21.92 -1.47
C TRP A 71 6.46 -20.92 -1.59
N PHE A 72 6.19 -20.39 -2.79
CA PHE A 72 5.13 -19.42 -3.11
C PHE A 72 3.87 -20.04 -3.74
N LEU A 73 3.92 -21.31 -4.17
CA LEU A 73 2.83 -22.01 -4.87
C LEU A 73 2.62 -23.39 -4.23
N GLN A 74 2.38 -23.39 -2.93
CA GLN A 74 2.06 -24.60 -2.20
C GLN A 74 0.60 -25.01 -2.50
N CYS A 75 0.39 -26.30 -2.74
CA CYS A 75 -0.93 -26.86 -2.93
C CYS A 75 -1.44 -27.29 -1.55
N TYR A 76 -2.54 -26.68 -1.10
CA TYR A 76 -3.21 -27.06 0.12
C TYR A 76 -4.62 -27.54 -0.21
N GLU A 77 -5.03 -28.62 0.43
CA GLU A 77 -6.40 -29.09 0.36
C GLU A 77 -7.24 -28.30 1.38
N LEU A 78 -8.40 -27.82 0.94
CA LEU A 78 -9.37 -27.17 1.81
C LEU A 78 -10.40 -28.20 2.23
N GLU A 79 -10.66 -28.29 3.53
CA GLU A 79 -11.68 -29.20 4.06
C GLU A 79 -13.06 -28.51 4.02
N GLY A 80 -13.97 -29.06 3.23
CA GLY A 80 -15.37 -28.64 3.18
C GLY A 80 -15.71 -27.60 2.11
N GLU A 81 -16.92 -27.71 1.56
CA GLU A 81 -17.43 -26.86 0.48
C GLU A 81 -17.53 -25.38 0.89
N GLU A 82 -17.89 -25.11 2.14
CA GLU A 82 -17.99 -23.74 2.68
C GLU A 82 -16.63 -23.04 2.70
N ALA A 83 -15.56 -23.74 3.10
CA ALA A 83 -14.20 -23.21 3.12
C ALA A 83 -13.72 -22.88 1.69
N VAL A 84 -14.00 -23.76 0.73
CA VAL A 84 -13.70 -23.55 -0.69
C VAL A 84 -14.46 -22.33 -1.23
N ALA A 85 -15.77 -22.25 -0.99
CA ALA A 85 -16.60 -21.14 -1.46
C ALA A 85 -16.13 -19.79 -0.88
N ALA A 86 -15.79 -19.76 0.42
CA ALA A 86 -15.25 -18.57 1.09
C ALA A 86 -13.89 -18.16 0.51
N ALA A 87 -12.97 -19.11 0.29
CA ALA A 87 -11.66 -18.85 -0.31
C ALA A 87 -11.78 -18.32 -1.74
N VAL A 88 -12.69 -18.87 -2.55
CA VAL A 88 -12.96 -18.39 -3.92
C VAL A 88 -13.54 -16.97 -3.90
N ALA A 89 -14.48 -16.68 -3.01
CA ALA A 89 -15.06 -15.34 -2.89
C ALA A 89 -13.99 -14.30 -2.50
N LEU A 90 -13.14 -14.62 -1.52
CA LEU A 90 -12.01 -13.79 -1.11
C LEU A 90 -10.98 -13.62 -2.25
N GLY A 91 -10.66 -14.69 -2.97
CA GLY A 91 -9.76 -14.65 -4.12
C GLY A 91 -10.27 -13.74 -5.24
N ARG A 92 -11.57 -13.80 -5.56
CA ARG A 92 -12.20 -12.86 -6.51
C ARG A 92 -12.11 -11.43 -6.00
N GLY A 93 -12.40 -11.22 -4.72
CA GLY A 93 -12.24 -9.91 -4.08
C GLY A 93 -10.82 -9.36 -4.24
N ILE A 94 -9.80 -10.18 -4.02
CA ILE A 94 -8.40 -9.79 -4.22
C ILE A 94 -8.12 -9.38 -5.67
N VAL A 95 -8.54 -10.16 -6.65
CA VAL A 95 -8.35 -9.81 -8.07
C VAL A 95 -9.00 -8.46 -8.40
N TRP A 96 -10.24 -8.25 -7.93
CA TRP A 96 -10.97 -7.00 -8.14
C TRP A 96 -10.36 -5.79 -7.42
N CYS A 97 -9.71 -5.98 -6.27
CA CYS A 97 -9.01 -4.91 -5.54
C CYS A 97 -7.60 -4.64 -6.08
N SER A 98 -6.90 -5.66 -6.55
CA SER A 98 -5.52 -5.53 -7.03
C SER A 98 -5.40 -4.68 -8.29
N ALA A 99 -6.35 -4.77 -9.22
CA ALA A 99 -6.36 -3.94 -10.43
C ALA A 99 -6.43 -2.42 -10.12
N PRO A 100 -7.43 -1.92 -9.36
CA PRO A 100 -7.50 -0.51 -8.98
C PRO A 100 -6.34 -0.10 -8.04
N GLN A 101 -5.85 -1.00 -7.17
CA GLN A 101 -4.67 -0.74 -6.35
C GLN A 101 -3.44 -0.42 -7.22
N ALA A 102 -3.13 -1.27 -8.20
CA ALA A 102 -2.02 -1.05 -9.12
C ALA A 102 -2.24 0.20 -9.98
N ALA A 103 -3.46 0.39 -10.50
CA ALA A 103 -3.84 1.55 -11.29
C ALA A 103 -3.76 2.88 -10.53
N ALA A 104 -3.87 2.85 -9.20
CA ALA A 104 -3.67 4.02 -8.34
C ALA A 104 -2.20 4.19 -7.92
N ALA A 105 -1.52 3.10 -7.55
CA ALA A 105 -0.13 3.13 -7.07
C ALA A 105 0.86 3.56 -8.17
N ALA A 106 0.72 3.04 -9.39
CA ALA A 106 1.62 3.37 -10.50
C ALA A 106 1.65 4.87 -10.85
N PRO A 107 0.51 5.56 -11.10
CA PRO A 107 0.55 7.00 -11.33
C PRO A 107 0.92 7.78 -10.08
N ALA A 108 0.59 7.32 -8.87
CA ALA A 108 1.07 7.96 -7.64
C ALA A 108 2.60 7.94 -7.55
N LEU A 109 3.26 6.83 -7.91
CA LEU A 109 4.72 6.73 -7.96
C LEU A 109 5.31 7.69 -8.98
N LEU A 110 4.74 7.75 -10.19
CA LEU A 110 5.20 8.66 -11.24
C LEU A 110 5.05 10.13 -10.80
N LEU A 111 3.91 10.48 -10.21
CA LEU A 111 3.67 11.84 -9.70
C LEU A 111 4.60 12.19 -8.53
N LEU A 112 4.91 11.23 -7.65
CA LEU A 112 5.83 11.43 -6.54
C LEU A 112 7.25 11.74 -7.04
N GLN A 113 7.71 11.05 -8.09
CA GLN A 113 9.02 11.30 -8.72
C GLN A 113 9.09 12.67 -9.41
N LEU A 114 7.99 13.12 -9.99
CA LEU A 114 7.90 14.40 -10.70
C LEU A 114 7.63 15.59 -9.76
N ALA A 115 7.25 15.34 -8.51
CA ALA A 115 6.90 16.38 -7.54
C ALA A 115 8.12 17.20 -7.12
N ARG A 116 8.33 18.36 -7.76
CA ARG A 116 9.44 19.29 -7.49
C ARG A 116 9.29 20.14 -6.22
N GLY A 117 8.40 19.79 -5.28
CA GLY A 117 8.27 20.56 -4.04
C GLY A 117 6.96 20.50 -3.27
N GLY A 118 6.09 19.50 -3.51
CA GLY A 118 4.86 19.35 -2.73
C GLY A 118 3.99 18.15 -3.11
N LEU A 119 3.16 17.70 -2.17
CA LEU A 119 2.13 16.67 -2.41
C LEU A 119 0.87 17.32 -2.98
N GLY A 120 0.72 17.27 -4.31
CA GLY A 120 -0.53 17.71 -4.94
C GLY A 120 -1.72 16.83 -4.53
N ILE A 121 -2.93 17.40 -4.58
CA ILE A 121 -4.20 16.72 -4.21
C ILE A 121 -4.35 15.38 -4.96
N ARG A 122 -4.02 15.35 -6.25
CA ARG A 122 -4.10 14.13 -7.09
C ARG A 122 -3.18 13.02 -6.59
N LEU A 123 -1.94 13.35 -6.23
CA LEU A 123 -0.98 12.39 -5.68
C LEU A 123 -1.48 11.84 -4.34
N ARG A 124 -1.96 12.71 -3.45
CA ARG A 124 -2.55 12.29 -2.17
C ARG A 124 -3.72 11.33 -2.38
N ALA A 125 -4.69 11.70 -3.22
CA ALA A 125 -5.86 10.88 -3.48
C ALA A 125 -5.49 9.50 -4.04
N LEU A 126 -4.62 9.45 -5.06
CA LEU A 126 -4.16 8.18 -5.65
C LEU A 126 -3.40 7.32 -4.64
N ALA A 127 -2.52 7.92 -3.83
CA ALA A 127 -1.78 7.20 -2.82
C ALA A 127 -2.70 6.62 -1.74
N LEU A 128 -3.68 7.39 -1.26
CA LEU A 128 -4.64 6.93 -0.26
C LEU A 128 -5.55 5.83 -0.81
N VAL A 129 -5.98 5.93 -2.06
CA VAL A 129 -6.74 4.85 -2.73
C VAL A 129 -5.90 3.58 -2.85
N ALA A 130 -4.64 3.70 -3.27
CA ALA A 130 -3.73 2.56 -3.38
C ALA A 130 -3.52 1.87 -2.01
N LEU A 131 -3.27 2.65 -0.96
CA LEU A 131 -3.07 2.11 0.39
C LEU A 131 -4.35 1.52 0.99
N ALA A 132 -5.51 2.08 0.68
CA ALA A 132 -6.80 1.54 1.13
C ALA A 132 -7.09 0.19 0.46
N ALA A 133 -6.83 0.10 -0.85
CA ALA A 133 -6.96 -1.16 -1.57
C ALA A 133 -5.94 -2.20 -1.08
N ALA A 134 -4.70 -1.78 -0.75
CA ALA A 134 -3.68 -2.64 -0.15
C ALA A 134 -4.14 -3.21 1.20
N ALA A 135 -4.65 -2.37 2.10
CA ALA A 135 -5.20 -2.79 3.37
C ALA A 135 -6.36 -3.80 3.20
N ALA A 136 -7.28 -3.55 2.26
CA ALA A 136 -8.36 -4.48 1.95
C ALA A 136 -7.83 -5.83 1.46
N ASN A 137 -6.83 -5.80 0.59
CA ASN A 137 -6.16 -6.99 0.09
C ASN A 137 -5.44 -7.78 1.19
N HIS A 138 -4.73 -7.11 2.10
CA HIS A 138 -4.12 -7.74 3.27
C HIS A 138 -5.14 -8.44 4.15
N VAL A 139 -6.29 -7.80 4.40
CA VAL A 139 -7.37 -8.41 5.19
C VAL A 139 -7.94 -9.64 4.50
N MET A 140 -8.22 -9.57 3.19
CA MET A 140 -8.73 -10.72 2.45
C MET A 140 -7.72 -11.86 2.40
N TYR A 141 -6.45 -11.56 2.16
CA TYR A 141 -5.39 -12.56 2.13
C TYR A 141 -5.18 -13.20 3.51
N PHE A 142 -5.18 -12.41 4.58
CA PHE A 142 -5.09 -12.92 5.95
C PHE A 142 -6.26 -13.86 6.30
N LYS A 143 -7.47 -13.56 5.82
CA LYS A 143 -8.62 -14.48 5.95
C LYS A 143 -8.40 -15.79 5.20
N ILE A 144 -7.85 -15.76 3.99
CA ILE A 144 -7.48 -16.98 3.24
C ILE A 144 -6.47 -17.80 4.04
N LEU A 145 -5.42 -17.18 4.60
CA LEU A 145 -4.44 -17.87 5.46
C LEU A 145 -5.11 -18.51 6.69
N GLY A 146 -6.11 -17.85 7.27
CA GLY A 146 -6.91 -18.40 8.37
C GLY A 146 -7.69 -19.65 7.97
N ILE A 147 -8.36 -19.63 6.81
CA ILE A 147 -9.10 -20.78 6.27
C ILE A 147 -8.15 -21.94 5.98
N LEU A 148 -7.01 -21.66 5.34
CA LEU A 148 -5.98 -22.66 5.06
C LEU A 148 -5.46 -23.30 6.36
N ARG A 149 -5.23 -22.50 7.41
CA ARG A 149 -4.74 -22.99 8.71
C ARG A 149 -5.76 -23.81 9.46
N ALA A 150 -7.04 -23.47 9.35
CA ALA A 150 -8.11 -24.26 9.91
C ALA A 150 -8.22 -25.64 9.22
N SER A 151 -7.98 -25.69 7.91
CA SER A 151 -8.02 -26.94 7.12
C SER A 151 -6.75 -27.79 7.29
N ASN A 152 -5.59 -27.17 7.53
CA ASN A 152 -4.29 -27.86 7.61
C ASN A 152 -3.51 -27.44 8.87
N PRO A 153 -3.98 -27.86 10.07
CA PRO A 153 -3.34 -27.46 11.32
C PRO A 153 -1.95 -28.08 11.45
N GLY A 154 -0.91 -27.24 11.42
CA GLY A 154 0.49 -27.63 11.66
C GLY A 154 1.39 -27.62 10.42
N GLU A 155 0.81 -27.55 9.21
CA GLU A 155 1.59 -27.52 7.97
C GLU A 155 1.94 -26.10 7.51
N LEU A 156 1.18 -25.10 7.96
CA LEU A 156 1.39 -23.71 7.58
C LEU A 156 2.39 -22.98 8.47
N SER A 157 3.37 -22.36 7.82
CA SER A 157 4.31 -21.44 8.43
C SER A 157 3.61 -20.23 9.08
N LEU A 158 4.20 -19.68 10.14
CA LEU A 158 3.80 -18.38 10.70
C LEU A 158 4.46 -17.20 9.96
N ALA A 159 5.43 -17.45 9.08
CA ALA A 159 6.15 -16.39 8.39
C ALA A 159 5.23 -15.55 7.49
N GLU A 160 4.32 -16.18 6.76
CA GLU A 160 3.38 -15.47 5.87
C GLU A 160 2.43 -14.52 6.62
N PRO A 161 1.65 -14.95 7.63
CA PRO A 161 0.75 -14.02 8.33
C PRO A 161 1.52 -12.90 9.04
N VAL A 162 2.72 -13.17 9.56
CA VAL A 162 3.59 -12.13 10.15
C VAL A 162 4.04 -11.12 9.09
N ALA A 163 4.43 -11.58 7.90
CA ALA A 163 4.80 -10.70 6.80
C ALA A 163 3.63 -9.83 6.33
N VAL A 164 2.41 -10.38 6.29
CA VAL A 164 1.18 -9.65 5.95
C VAL A 164 0.88 -8.56 6.99
N LEU A 165 1.00 -8.88 8.28
CA LEU A 165 0.81 -7.90 9.36
C LEU A 165 1.85 -6.79 9.32
N PHE A 166 3.11 -7.15 9.05
CA PHE A 166 4.19 -6.18 8.88
C PHE A 166 3.92 -5.25 7.68
N ALA A 167 3.49 -5.79 6.53
CA ALA A 167 3.09 -5.00 5.37
C ALA A 167 1.93 -4.04 5.70
N ALA A 168 0.89 -4.53 6.38
CA ALA A 168 -0.23 -3.69 6.80
C ALA A 168 0.21 -2.55 7.73
N ALA A 169 1.18 -2.78 8.62
CA ALA A 169 1.75 -1.72 9.45
C ALA A 169 2.49 -0.65 8.63
N LEU A 170 3.21 -1.07 7.58
CA LEU A 170 3.88 -0.15 6.65
C LEU A 170 2.89 0.67 5.81
N ASP A 171 1.74 0.10 5.45
CA ASP A 171 0.67 0.85 4.79
C ASP A 171 0.12 1.94 5.70
N MET A 172 -0.06 1.66 7.01
CA MET A 172 -0.49 2.67 7.99
C MET A 172 0.51 3.82 8.12
N LEU A 173 1.82 3.51 8.09
CA LEU A 173 2.84 4.56 8.02
C LEU A 173 2.74 5.37 6.73
N GLY A 174 2.44 4.71 5.60
CA GLY A 174 2.14 5.36 4.33
C GLY A 174 0.96 6.32 4.45
N PHE A 175 -0.16 5.88 5.02
CA PHE A 175 -1.34 6.72 5.27
C PHE A 175 -0.94 7.98 6.05
N VAL A 176 -0.27 7.80 7.19
CA VAL A 176 0.22 8.92 8.01
C VAL A 176 1.16 9.83 7.23
N ALA A 177 1.99 9.30 6.34
CA ALA A 177 2.90 10.10 5.54
C ALA A 177 2.19 10.91 4.42
N PHE A 178 1.05 10.43 3.92
CA PHE A 178 0.24 11.13 2.90
C PHE A 178 -0.84 12.06 3.50
N LEU A 179 -1.16 11.93 4.79
CA LEU A 179 -2.12 12.77 5.53
C LEU A 179 -1.73 14.25 5.75
N PRO A 180 -0.46 14.70 5.85
CA PRO A 180 -0.17 16.08 6.23
C PRO A 180 -0.68 17.06 5.17
N GLY A 181 -1.75 17.77 5.54
CA GLY A 181 -2.33 18.90 4.85
C GLY A 181 -1.41 20.11 4.95
N GLY A 182 -1.04 20.62 3.79
CA GLY A 182 -0.55 21.97 3.62
C GLY A 182 -1.36 22.49 2.45
N ASP A 183 -2.41 23.23 2.77
CA ASP A 183 -3.09 24.09 1.81
C ASP A 183 -2.09 25.17 1.43
N ASP A 184 -1.39 24.94 0.33
CA ASP A 184 -0.80 26.02 -0.46
C ASP A 184 -1.68 26.12 -1.73
N GLU A 185 -2.91 26.59 -1.55
CA GLU A 185 -3.48 27.53 -2.55
C GLU A 185 -2.73 28.86 -2.45
#